data_AF-W4VKA2-F1
#
_entry.id   AF-W4VKA2-F1
#
_cell.length_a   1.000
_cell.length_b   1.000
_cell.length_c   1.000
_cell.angle_alpha   90.00
_cell.angle_beta   90.00
_cell.angle_gamma   90.00
#
_symmetry.space_group_name_H-M   'P 1'
#
loop_
_entity.id
_entity.type
_entity.pdbx_description
1 polymer ?
#
loop_
_entity_poly.entity_id
_entity_poly.type
_entity_poly.pdbx_seq_one_letter_code
_entity_poly.pdbx_strand_id
1 'polypeptide(L)'
;MNKKNWKKYLKIFFILIIGAFILYSMYIQLEYRGYIKQERERNYQSLKIISDHGNNLAGRLEEFVHLPTEEDEVESELYNNWRIVNGESRSIHLYLSTISTTHAGDEASDWDLLQFSLFRVDGFISGMTNKFLEDHSYPRSAQENEKMEAIISLYRTISEEIEKDTIDIESLLQAIKEDMLIIDDNYSGILERMGR
;
A
#
# COMPACT_ATOMS: atom_id res chain seq x y z
N MET A 1 -62.66 -16.99 -22.85
CA MET A 1 -62.05 -16.57 -21.57
C MET A 1 -62.29 -15.08 -21.36
N ASN A 2 -63.01 -14.67 -20.31
CA ASN A 2 -63.57 -13.32 -20.17
C ASN A 2 -62.47 -12.23 -20.16
N LYS A 3 -62.57 -11.20 -21.03
CA LYS A 3 -61.63 -10.04 -21.10
C LYS A 3 -61.35 -9.40 -19.73
N LYS A 4 -62.32 -9.48 -18.80
CA LYS A 4 -62.22 -8.98 -17.42
C LYS A 4 -61.23 -9.79 -16.57
N ASN A 5 -61.17 -11.10 -16.75
CA ASN A 5 -60.24 -11.98 -16.04
C ASN A 5 -58.82 -11.80 -16.59
N TRP A 6 -58.66 -11.61 -17.90
CA TRP A 6 -57.35 -11.34 -18.52
C TRP A 6 -56.68 -10.09 -17.94
N LYS A 7 -57.40 -8.97 -17.82
CA LYS A 7 -56.87 -7.73 -17.20
C LYS A 7 -56.44 -7.95 -15.74
N LYS A 8 -57.18 -8.77 -14.98
CA LYS A 8 -56.84 -9.10 -13.59
C LYS A 8 -55.53 -9.90 -13.51
N TYR A 9 -55.39 -10.96 -14.33
CA TYR A 9 -54.17 -11.76 -14.38
C TYR A 9 -52.97 -10.95 -14.88
N LEU A 10 -53.16 -10.08 -15.87
CA LEU A 10 -52.12 -9.18 -16.36
C LEU A 10 -51.63 -8.24 -15.25
N LYS A 11 -52.54 -7.64 -14.48
CA LYS A 11 -52.17 -6.76 -13.35
C LYS A 11 -51.39 -7.52 -12.28
N ILE A 12 -51.81 -8.74 -11.94
CA ILE A 12 -51.11 -9.60 -10.97
C ILE A 12 -49.72 -9.94 -11.50
N PHE A 13 -49.59 -10.28 -12.78
CA PHE A 13 -48.31 -10.58 -13.42
C PHE A 13 -47.33 -9.39 -13.36
N PHE A 14 -47.79 -8.17 -13.66
CA PHE A 14 -46.95 -6.98 -13.53
C PHE A 14 -46.53 -6.71 -12.08
N ILE A 15 -47.42 -6.90 -11.11
CA ILE A 15 -47.08 -6.77 -9.68
C ILE A 15 -45.99 -7.78 -9.30
N LEU A 16 -46.09 -9.02 -9.77
CA LEU A 16 -45.08 -10.05 -9.50
C LEU A 16 -43.74 -9.72 -10.15
N ILE A 17 -43.73 -9.22 -11.39
CA ILE A 17 -42.48 -8.78 -12.05
C ILE A 17 -41.84 -7.63 -11.29
N ILE A 18 -42.62 -6.62 -10.90
CA ILE A 18 -42.11 -5.48 -10.14
C ILE A 18 -41.56 -5.97 -8.79
N GLY A 19 -42.26 -6.85 -8.09
CA GLY A 19 -41.79 -7.45 -6.84
C GLY A 19 -40.49 -8.24 -7.02
N ALA A 20 -40.40 -9.08 -8.06
CA ALA A 20 -39.19 -9.83 -8.38
C ALA A 20 -38.02 -8.91 -8.73
N PHE A 21 -38.27 -7.84 -9.50
CA PHE A 21 -37.26 -6.84 -9.84
C PHE A 21 -36.74 -6.09 -8.62
N ILE A 22 -37.63 -5.70 -7.69
CA ILE A 22 -37.24 -5.04 -6.44
C ILE A 22 -36.40 -5.98 -5.58
N LEU A 23 -36.84 -7.23 -5.39
CA LEU A 23 -36.08 -8.22 -4.60
C LEU A 23 -34.70 -8.50 -5.19
N TYR A 24 -34.62 -8.66 -6.52
CA TYR A 24 -33.35 -8.85 -7.22
C TYR A 24 -32.45 -7.62 -7.08
N SER A 25 -32.99 -6.41 -7.22
CA SER A 25 -32.24 -5.17 -7.08
C SER A 25 -31.68 -5.01 -5.66
N MET A 26 -32.47 -5.35 -4.63
CA MET A 26 -32.01 -5.36 -3.24
C MET A 26 -30.89 -6.37 -3.01
N TYR A 27 -31.03 -7.58 -3.57
CA TYR A 27 -30.00 -8.62 -3.49
C TYR A 27 -28.66 -8.14 -4.09
N ILE A 28 -28.69 -7.60 -5.31
CA ILE A 28 -27.48 -7.09 -5.98
C ILE A 28 -26.85 -5.93 -5.19
N GLN A 29 -27.64 -5.03 -4.62
CA GLN A 29 -27.11 -3.95 -3.79
C GLN A 29 -26.43 -4.46 -2.51
N LEU A 30 -26.97 -5.50 -1.88
CA LEU A 30 -26.36 -6.12 -0.70
C LEU A 30 -25.04 -6.81 -1.07
N GLU A 31 -25.02 -7.55 -2.18
CA GLU A 31 -23.81 -8.22 -2.67
C GLU A 31 -22.71 -7.20 -3.01
N TYR A 32 -23.07 -6.12 -3.72
CA TYR A 32 -22.13 -5.04 -4.05
C TYR A 32 -21.56 -4.34 -2.81
N ARG A 33 -22.39 -4.07 -1.79
CA ARG A 33 -21.90 -3.54 -0.50
C ARG A 33 -20.96 -4.51 0.20
N GLY A 34 -21.25 -5.81 0.14
CA GLY A 34 -20.38 -6.86 0.65
C GLY A 34 -19.01 -6.86 -0.03
N TYR A 35 -19.01 -6.76 -1.36
CA TYR A 35 -17.78 -6.65 -2.16
C TYR A 35 -16.94 -5.42 -1.78
N ILE A 36 -17.55 -4.23 -1.69
CA ILE A 36 -16.86 -3.00 -1.26
C ILE A 36 -16.21 -3.19 0.11
N LYS A 37 -16.96 -3.77 1.07
CA LYS A 37 -16.42 -4.01 2.42
C LYS A 37 -15.23 -4.97 2.38
N GLN A 38 -15.33 -6.04 1.59
CA GLN A 38 -14.24 -7.00 1.43
C GLN A 38 -13.00 -6.38 0.80
N GLU A 39 -13.17 -5.52 -0.20
CA GLU A 39 -12.07 -4.81 -0.85
C GLU A 39 -11.37 -3.86 0.12
N ARG A 40 -12.14 -3.07 0.89
CA ARG A 40 -11.59 -2.21 1.93
C ARG A 40 -10.81 -3.02 2.96
N GLU A 41 -11.38 -4.10 3.48
CA GLU A 41 -10.71 -5.00 4.42
C GLU A 41 -9.41 -5.57 3.85
N ARG A 42 -9.39 -5.90 2.55
CA ARG A 42 -8.18 -6.36 1.87
C ARG A 42 -7.08 -5.31 1.87
N ASN A 43 -7.38 -4.02 1.66
CA ASN A 43 -6.36 -2.97 1.73
C ASN A 43 -5.69 -2.93 3.11
N TYR A 44 -6.47 -3.00 4.18
CA TYR A 44 -5.93 -3.03 5.55
C TYR A 44 -5.12 -4.30 5.82
N GLN A 45 -5.54 -5.45 5.29
CA GLN A 45 -4.75 -6.69 5.38
C GLN A 45 -3.43 -6.59 4.62
N SER A 46 -3.44 -6.04 3.40
CA SER A 46 -2.23 -5.78 2.63
C SER A 46 -1.30 -4.81 3.36
N LEU A 47 -1.85 -3.75 3.97
CA LEU A 47 -1.08 -2.80 4.76
C LEU A 47 -0.41 -3.45 5.98
N LYS A 48 -1.10 -4.35 6.69
CA LYS A 48 -0.49 -5.13 7.78
C LYS A 48 0.67 -6.00 7.31
N ILE A 49 0.52 -6.67 6.17
CA ILE A 49 1.60 -7.50 5.61
C ILE A 49 2.78 -6.62 5.15
N ILE A 50 2.49 -5.47 4.53
CA ILE A 50 3.50 -4.46 4.18
C ILE A 50 4.26 -4.00 5.43
N SER A 51 3.55 -3.80 6.54
CA SER A 51 4.16 -3.45 7.83
C SER A 51 5.17 -4.48 8.31
N ASP A 52 4.79 -5.75 8.31
CA ASP A 52 5.64 -6.84 8.80
C ASP A 52 6.93 -6.94 7.96
N HIS A 53 6.79 -6.92 6.63
CA HIS A 53 7.93 -6.93 5.71
C HIS A 53 8.75 -5.63 5.79
N GLY A 54 8.09 -4.49 5.94
CA GLY A 54 8.72 -3.18 6.10
C GLY A 54 9.58 -3.11 7.36
N ASN A 55 9.09 -3.65 8.47
CA ASN A 55 9.82 -3.70 9.73
C ASN A 55 11.06 -4.60 9.63
N ASN A 56 10.97 -5.73 8.91
CA ASN A 56 12.12 -6.58 8.60
C ASN A 56 13.13 -5.87 7.69
N LEU A 57 12.63 -5.18 6.64
CA LEU A 57 13.45 -4.39 5.73
C LEU A 57 14.22 -3.30 6.50
N ALA A 58 13.54 -2.58 7.39
CA ALA A 58 14.15 -1.56 8.24
C ALA A 58 15.28 -2.14 9.10
N GLY A 59 15.06 -3.28 9.77
CA GLY A 59 16.11 -3.95 10.55
C GLY A 59 17.31 -4.38 9.70
N ARG A 60 17.08 -4.82 8.46
CA ARG A 60 18.18 -5.17 7.54
C ARG A 60 18.93 -3.95 7.02
N LEU A 61 18.22 -2.86 6.71
CA LEU A 61 18.85 -1.61 6.35
C LEU A 61 19.68 -1.03 7.50
N GLU A 62 19.17 -1.08 8.74
CA GLU A 62 19.93 -0.69 9.94
C GLU A 62 21.24 -1.48 10.04
N GLU A 63 21.20 -2.82 9.89
CA GLU A 63 22.43 -3.62 9.84
C GLU A 63 23.34 -3.20 8.68
N PHE A 64 22.78 -2.99 7.48
CA PHE A 64 23.53 -2.65 6.28
C PHE A 64 24.26 -1.30 6.40
N VAL A 65 23.63 -0.26 6.93
CA VAL A 65 24.23 1.08 7.07
C VAL A 65 25.40 1.10 8.04
N HIS A 66 25.42 0.20 9.02
CA HIS A 66 26.51 0.07 9.99
C HIS A 66 27.69 -0.78 9.52
N LEU A 67 27.55 -1.54 8.42
CA LEU A 67 28.66 -2.31 7.85
C LEU A 67 29.69 -1.38 7.18
N PRO A 68 31.00 -1.59 7.40
CA PRO A 68 32.05 -0.84 6.71
C PRO A 68 32.08 -1.20 5.22
N THR A 69 32.32 -0.19 4.38
CA THR A 69 32.26 -0.35 2.91
C THR A 69 33.62 -0.52 2.24
N GLU A 70 34.72 -0.42 3.00
CA GLU A 70 36.10 -0.38 2.47
C GLU A 70 36.91 -1.64 2.81
N GLU A 71 36.31 -2.66 3.42
CA GLU A 71 36.98 -3.91 3.79
C GLU A 71 36.49 -5.08 2.91
N ASP A 72 37.40 -5.68 2.12
CA ASP A 72 37.11 -6.80 1.22
C ASP A 72 36.49 -8.00 1.95
N GLU A 73 36.79 -8.19 3.24
CA GLU A 73 36.22 -9.28 4.05
C GLU A 73 34.71 -9.10 4.31
N VAL A 74 34.19 -7.87 4.18
CA VAL A 74 32.80 -7.51 4.49
C VAL A 74 31.90 -7.49 3.25
N GLU A 75 32.48 -7.60 2.04
CA GLU A 75 31.71 -7.57 0.78
C GLU A 75 30.62 -8.65 0.73
N SER A 76 30.94 -9.86 1.21
CA SER A 76 29.97 -10.96 1.24
C SER A 76 28.82 -10.70 2.23
N GLU A 77 29.07 -9.98 3.32
CA GLU A 77 28.04 -9.60 4.29
C GLU A 77 27.13 -8.52 3.73
N LEU A 78 27.71 -7.49 3.10
CA LEU A 78 26.98 -6.43 2.40
C LEU A 78 26.09 -7.01 1.30
N TYR A 79 26.63 -7.91 0.47
CA TYR A 79 25.88 -8.61 -0.58
C TYR A 79 24.69 -9.40 -0.01
N ASN A 80 24.97 -10.25 0.99
CA ASN A 80 23.95 -11.12 1.57
C ASN A 80 22.86 -10.32 2.28
N ASN A 81 23.24 -9.27 3.01
CA ASN A 81 22.29 -8.39 3.67
C ASN A 81 21.39 -7.69 2.63
N TRP A 82 21.98 -7.07 1.60
CA TRP A 82 21.20 -6.36 0.59
C TRP A 82 20.27 -7.29 -0.20
N ARG A 83 20.67 -8.56 -0.40
CA ARG A 83 19.78 -9.57 -1.00
C ARG A 83 18.49 -9.75 -0.19
N ILE A 84 18.56 -9.66 1.14
CA ILE A 84 17.39 -9.73 2.02
C ILE A 84 16.57 -8.45 1.90
N VAL A 85 17.20 -7.27 1.93
CA VAL A 85 16.52 -5.97 1.72
C VAL A 85 15.71 -5.98 0.42
N ASN A 86 16.30 -6.41 -0.69
CA ASN A 86 15.61 -6.54 -1.98
C ASN A 86 14.47 -7.57 -1.93
N GLY A 87 14.65 -8.69 -1.22
CA GLY A 87 13.61 -9.70 -1.01
C GLY A 87 12.38 -9.15 -0.26
N GLU A 88 12.61 -8.39 0.81
CA GLU A 88 11.54 -7.72 1.56
C GLU A 88 10.86 -6.64 0.70
N SER A 89 11.61 -5.82 -0.04
CA SER A 89 11.06 -4.79 -0.94
C SER A 89 10.14 -5.40 -2.00
N ARG A 90 10.52 -6.54 -2.59
CA ARG A 90 9.68 -7.25 -3.57
C ARG A 90 8.39 -7.80 -2.94
N SER A 91 8.46 -8.28 -1.70
CA SER A 91 7.27 -8.71 -0.97
C SER A 91 6.34 -7.54 -0.73
N ILE A 92 6.86 -6.39 -0.27
CA ILE A 92 6.10 -5.15 -0.09
C ILE A 92 5.44 -4.72 -1.41
N HIS A 93 6.19 -4.66 -2.50
CA HIS A 93 5.69 -4.28 -3.82
C HIS A 93 4.51 -5.14 -4.28
N LEU A 94 4.58 -6.46 -4.06
CA LEU A 94 3.51 -7.39 -4.41
C LEU A 94 2.20 -7.01 -3.70
N TYR A 95 2.25 -6.77 -2.40
CA TYR A 95 1.07 -6.40 -1.62
C TYR A 95 0.61 -4.97 -1.89
N LEU A 96 1.53 -4.05 -2.15
CA LEU A 96 1.23 -2.68 -2.54
C LEU A 96 0.38 -2.64 -3.82
N SER A 97 0.70 -3.51 -4.79
CA SER A 97 -0.03 -3.67 -6.05
C SER A 97 -1.43 -4.26 -5.88
N THR A 98 -1.77 -4.81 -4.71
CA THR A 98 -3.11 -5.35 -4.42
C THR A 98 -4.04 -4.33 -3.77
N ILE A 99 -3.52 -3.19 -3.30
CA ILE A 99 -4.32 -2.11 -2.72
C ILE A 99 -5.15 -1.48 -3.85
N SER A 100 -6.46 -1.36 -3.63
CA SER A 100 -7.39 -0.74 -4.57
C SER A 100 -8.08 0.46 -3.94
N THR A 101 -8.01 1.61 -4.59
CA THR A 101 -8.61 2.87 -4.10
C THR A 101 -10.00 3.13 -4.67
N THR A 102 -10.41 2.36 -5.68
CA THR A 102 -11.68 2.49 -6.41
C THR A 102 -12.91 2.58 -5.50
N HIS A 103 -12.95 1.77 -4.44
CA HIS A 103 -14.08 1.69 -3.51
C HIS A 103 -13.71 2.11 -2.08
N ALA A 104 -12.62 2.85 -1.90
CA ALA A 104 -12.18 3.33 -0.60
C ALA A 104 -13.07 4.45 -0.05
N GLY A 105 -13.84 5.15 -0.90
CA GLY A 105 -14.71 6.25 -0.48
C GLY A 105 -13.88 7.50 -0.18
N ASP A 106 -14.12 8.14 0.96
CA ASP A 106 -13.45 9.38 1.34
C ASP A 106 -11.93 9.19 1.55
N GLU A 107 -11.50 7.99 1.97
CA GLU A 107 -10.09 7.64 2.16
C GLU A 107 -9.34 7.36 0.84
N ALA A 108 -10.00 7.39 -0.33
CA ALA A 108 -9.36 7.01 -1.59
C ALA A 108 -8.08 7.80 -1.87
N SER A 109 -8.11 9.11 -1.61
CA SER A 109 -6.94 9.97 -1.80
C SER A 109 -5.82 9.67 -0.82
N ASP A 110 -6.13 9.26 0.41
CA ASP A 110 -5.14 8.85 1.40
C ASP A 110 -4.46 7.55 0.97
N TRP A 111 -5.25 6.56 0.56
CA TRP A 111 -4.71 5.31 0.05
C TRP A 111 -3.84 5.50 -1.20
N ASP A 112 -4.25 6.39 -2.12
CA ASP A 112 -3.45 6.71 -3.31
C ASP A 112 -2.12 7.37 -2.92
N LEU A 113 -2.12 8.29 -1.95
CA LEU A 113 -0.90 8.94 -1.48
C LEU A 113 0.02 7.97 -0.73
N LEU A 114 -0.53 7.07 0.10
CA LEU A 114 0.25 6.03 0.78
C LEU A 114 0.88 5.10 -0.26
N GLN A 115 0.10 4.68 -1.26
CA GLN A 115 0.58 3.80 -2.31
C GLN A 115 1.70 4.47 -3.12
N PHE A 116 1.51 5.73 -3.51
CA PHE A 116 2.54 6.54 -4.14
C PHE A 116 3.81 6.58 -3.29
N SER A 117 3.69 6.91 -2.00
CA SER A 117 4.81 7.06 -1.07
C SER A 117 5.66 5.79 -1.01
N LEU A 118 5.02 4.63 -0.83
CA LEU A 118 5.70 3.34 -0.76
C LEU A 118 6.30 2.90 -2.11
N PHE A 119 5.71 3.28 -3.24
CA PHE A 119 6.35 3.06 -4.56
C PHE A 119 7.61 3.90 -4.74
N ARG A 120 7.74 5.07 -4.11
CA ARG A 120 8.99 5.86 -4.15
C ARG A 120 10.09 5.18 -3.36
N VAL A 121 9.75 4.59 -2.21
CA VAL A 121 10.67 3.75 -1.42
C VAL A 121 11.16 2.56 -2.26
N ASP A 122 10.24 1.81 -2.88
CA ASP A 122 10.57 0.67 -3.73
C ASP A 122 11.47 1.09 -4.91
N GLY A 123 11.18 2.23 -5.54
CA GLY A 123 12.02 2.78 -6.61
C GLY A 123 13.45 3.09 -6.17
N PHE A 124 13.64 3.64 -4.96
CA PHE A 124 14.96 3.87 -4.39
C PHE A 124 15.70 2.54 -4.13
N ILE A 125 15.05 1.58 -3.46
CA ILE A 125 15.64 0.27 -3.17
C ILE A 125 16.01 -0.48 -4.46
N SER A 126 15.17 -0.40 -5.49
CA SER A 126 15.48 -0.98 -6.80
C SER A 126 16.70 -0.32 -7.45
N GLY A 127 16.84 1.00 -7.37
CA GLY A 127 18.02 1.71 -7.88
C GLY A 127 19.30 1.30 -7.15
N MET A 128 19.24 1.21 -5.82
CA MET A 128 20.36 0.76 -4.99
C MET A 128 20.68 -0.73 -5.20
N THR A 129 19.69 -1.55 -5.56
CA THR A 129 19.90 -2.97 -5.87
C THR A 129 20.77 -3.19 -7.08
N ASN A 130 20.60 -2.39 -8.14
CA ASN A 130 21.49 -2.47 -9.30
C ASN A 130 22.93 -2.13 -8.88
N LYS A 131 23.09 -1.04 -8.12
CA LYS A 131 24.40 -0.60 -7.62
C LYS A 131 25.09 -1.66 -6.74
N PHE A 132 24.38 -2.27 -5.80
CA PHE A 132 24.98 -3.17 -4.81
C PHE A 132 25.09 -4.62 -5.27
N LEU A 133 24.10 -5.16 -6.00
CA LEU A 133 24.09 -6.57 -6.39
C LEU A 133 24.57 -6.81 -7.83
N GLU A 134 24.40 -5.85 -8.74
CA GLU A 134 24.86 -5.99 -10.12
C GLU A 134 26.27 -5.41 -10.28
N ASP A 135 26.49 -4.19 -9.77
CA ASP A 135 27.78 -3.50 -9.92
C ASP A 135 28.75 -3.74 -8.75
N HIS A 136 28.32 -4.46 -7.69
CA HIS A 136 29.13 -4.72 -6.49
C HIS A 136 29.73 -3.45 -5.85
N SER A 137 29.02 -2.32 -5.96
CA SER A 137 29.52 -1.00 -5.56
C SER A 137 28.89 -0.52 -4.26
N TYR A 138 29.53 -0.85 -3.14
CA TYR A 138 29.05 -0.52 -1.80
C TYR A 138 29.35 0.89 -1.25
N PRO A 139 30.25 1.72 -1.83
CA PRO A 139 30.41 3.09 -1.36
C PRO A 139 29.09 3.88 -1.43
N ARG A 140 28.71 4.52 -0.33
CA ARG A 140 27.47 5.30 -0.20
C ARG A 140 27.79 6.78 -0.05
N SER A 141 27.04 7.60 -0.77
CA SER A 141 27.02 9.05 -0.56
C SER A 141 26.24 9.40 0.70
N ALA A 142 26.47 10.61 1.23
CA ALA A 142 25.72 11.11 2.38
C ALA A 142 24.20 11.15 2.10
N GLN A 143 23.81 11.50 0.87
CA GLN A 143 22.40 11.54 0.47
C GLN A 143 21.77 10.14 0.42
N GLU A 144 22.49 9.12 -0.06
CA GLU A 144 21.99 7.74 -0.06
C GLU A 144 21.80 7.22 1.37
N ASN A 145 22.74 7.53 2.27
CA ASN A 145 22.60 7.18 3.69
C ASN A 145 21.40 7.89 4.33
N GLU A 146 21.24 9.20 4.10
CA GLU A 146 20.10 9.97 4.63
C GLU A 146 18.75 9.40 4.15
N LYS A 147 18.65 8.99 2.87
CA LYS A 147 17.45 8.32 2.36
C LYS A 147 17.23 6.94 2.96
N MET A 148 18.29 6.16 3.23
CA MET A 148 18.16 4.87 3.92
C MET A 148 17.65 5.04 5.36
N GLU A 149 18.18 6.02 6.10
CA GLU A 149 17.71 6.34 7.46
C GLU A 149 16.23 6.78 7.47
N ALA A 150 15.83 7.62 6.51
CA ALA A 150 14.42 8.00 6.36
C ALA A 150 13.52 6.80 6.03
N ILE A 151 13.98 5.85 5.21
CA ILE A 151 13.23 4.61 4.91
C ILE A 151 13.09 3.73 6.15
N ILE A 152 14.15 3.61 6.96
CA ILE A 152 14.12 2.91 8.24
C ILE A 152 13.05 3.54 9.14
N SER A 153 13.14 4.85 9.39
CA SER A 153 12.18 5.61 10.20
C SER A 153 10.74 5.44 9.71
N LEU A 154 10.53 5.55 8.40
CA LEU A 154 9.22 5.41 7.77
C LEU A 154 8.58 4.05 8.06
N TYR A 155 9.32 2.95 7.89
CA TYR A 155 8.75 1.61 8.12
C TYR A 155 8.57 1.29 9.61
N ARG A 156 9.44 1.81 10.49
CA ARG A 156 9.22 1.74 11.95
C ARG A 156 7.93 2.46 12.34
N THR A 157 7.74 3.67 11.83
CA THR A 157 6.52 4.47 12.05
C THR A 157 5.27 3.76 11.53
N ILE A 158 5.32 3.18 10.32
CA ILE A 158 4.21 2.37 9.80
C ILE A 158 3.88 1.21 10.75
N SER A 159 4.90 0.51 11.26
CA SER A 159 4.72 -0.60 12.19
C SER A 159 4.05 -0.17 13.49
N GLU A 160 4.50 0.94 14.07
CA GLU A 160 3.93 1.50 15.31
C GLU A 160 2.47 1.95 15.12
N GLU A 161 2.15 2.58 13.99
CA GLU A 161 0.79 3.03 13.68
C GLU A 161 -0.18 1.86 13.45
N ILE A 162 0.30 0.75 12.89
CA ILE A 162 -0.52 -0.44 12.60
C ILE A 162 -0.79 -1.29 13.84
N GLU A 163 0.06 -1.21 14.86
CA GLU A 163 -0.16 -1.87 16.16
C GLU A 163 -1.27 -1.20 17.00
N LYS A 164 -1.75 -0.02 16.61
CA LYS A 164 -2.85 0.69 17.28
C LYS A 164 -4.20 -0.02 17.06
N ASP A 165 -5.12 0.17 18.01
CA ASP A 165 -6.47 -0.43 17.98
C ASP A 165 -7.27 -0.09 16.71
N THR A 166 -7.03 1.09 16.15
CA THR A 166 -7.65 1.57 14.90
C THR A 166 -6.60 2.20 14.02
N ILE A 167 -6.51 1.73 12.77
CA ILE A 167 -5.62 2.29 11.75
C ILE A 167 -6.34 3.48 11.09
N ASP A 168 -5.73 4.65 11.18
CA ASP A 168 -6.17 5.85 10.46
C ASP A 168 -5.10 6.25 9.42
N ILE A 169 -5.48 6.18 8.15
CA ILE A 169 -4.54 6.39 7.03
C ILE A 169 -4.10 7.86 6.96
N GLU A 170 -4.97 8.81 7.30
CA GLU A 170 -4.61 10.22 7.30
C GLU A 170 -3.54 10.49 8.36
N SER A 171 -3.75 10.01 9.59
CA SER A 171 -2.75 10.10 10.67
C SER A 171 -1.44 9.42 10.30
N LEU A 172 -1.48 8.23 9.69
CA LEU A 172 -0.30 7.53 9.22
C LEU A 172 0.49 8.36 8.20
N LEU A 173 -0.19 8.98 7.23
CA LEU A 173 0.44 9.84 6.22
C LEU A 173 1.09 11.07 6.82
N GLN A 174 0.48 11.67 7.85
CA GLN A 174 1.10 12.76 8.58
C GLN A 174 2.34 12.31 9.34
N ALA A 175 2.32 11.12 9.93
CA ALA A 175 3.44 10.57 10.68
C ALA A 175 4.67 10.31 9.80
N ILE A 176 4.48 9.82 8.57
CA ILE A 176 5.59 9.53 7.64
C ILE A 176 6.00 10.71 6.75
N LYS A 177 5.34 11.87 6.89
CA LYS A 177 5.48 13.00 5.96
C LYS A 177 6.91 13.51 5.84
N GLU A 178 7.58 13.71 6.97
CA GLU A 178 8.94 14.27 6.99
C GLU A 178 9.94 13.31 6.36
N ASP A 179 9.82 12.00 6.64
CA ASP A 179 10.64 10.97 6.00
C ASP A 179 10.42 10.95 4.48
N MET A 180 9.17 11.12 4.03
CA MET A 180 8.85 11.18 2.60
C MET A 180 9.42 12.41 1.89
N LEU A 181 9.53 13.55 2.58
CA LEU A 181 10.19 14.74 2.04
C LEU A 181 11.70 14.54 1.81
N ILE A 182 12.33 13.64 2.57
CA ILE A 182 13.74 13.23 2.40
C ILE A 182 13.86 12.21 1.26
N ILE A 183 12.94 11.23 1.21
CA ILE A 183 12.98 10.14 0.23
C ILE A 183 12.70 10.64 -1.19
N ASP A 184 11.69 11.49 -1.37
CA ASP A 184 11.29 12.02 -2.67
C ASP A 184 11.27 13.54 -2.69
N ASP A 185 12.24 14.12 -3.38
CA ASP A 185 12.42 15.57 -3.51
C ASP A 185 11.17 16.27 -4.13
N ASN A 186 10.33 15.52 -4.85
CA ASN A 186 9.10 16.03 -5.45
C ASN A 186 7.85 15.88 -4.55
N TYR A 187 7.98 15.29 -3.35
CA TYR A 187 6.85 14.94 -2.51
C TYR A 187 6.01 16.16 -2.13
N SER A 188 6.66 17.29 -1.83
CA SER A 188 5.99 18.57 -1.54
C SER A 188 5.04 19.02 -2.66
N GLY A 189 5.47 18.91 -3.91
CA GLY A 189 4.64 19.26 -5.07
C GLY A 189 3.49 18.27 -5.31
N ILE A 190 3.63 17.02 -4.88
CA ILE A 190 2.53 16.03 -4.89
C ILE A 190 1.49 16.39 -3.83
N LEU A 191 1.91 16.71 -2.61
CA LEU A 191 1.01 17.17 -1.54
C LEU A 191 0.21 18.40 -1.98
N GLU A 192 0.88 19.41 -2.54
CA GLU A 192 0.23 20.63 -3.04
C GLU A 192 -0.83 20.32 -4.11
N ARG A 193 -0.52 19.43 -5.07
CA ARG A 193 -1.48 19.02 -6.12
C ARG A 193 -2.69 18.28 -5.55
N MET A 194 -2.52 17.60 -4.42
CA MET A 194 -3.60 16.93 -3.69
C MET A 194 -4.33 17.85 -2.71
N GLY A 195 -3.89 19.11 -2.57
CA GLY A 195 -4.45 20.10 -1.66
C GLY A 195 -4.09 19.86 -0.18
N ARG A 196 -2.91 19.30 0.09
CA ARG A 196 -2.39 18.94 1.41
C ARG A 196 -1.12 19.72 1.79
#